data_AF-A0A5C9E8R3-F1
#
_entry.id   AF-A0A5C9E8R3-F1
#
_cell.length_a   1.000
_cell.length_b   1.000
_cell.length_c   1.000
_cell.angle_alpha   90.00
_cell.angle_beta   90.00
_cell.angle_gamma   90.00
#
_symmetry.space_group_name_H-M   'P 1'
#
loop_
_entity.id
_entity.type
_entity.pdbx_description
1 polymer ?
#
loop_
_entity_poly.entity_id
_entity_poly.type
_entity_poly.pdbx_seq_one_letter_code
_entity_poly.pdbx_strand_id
1 'polypeptide(L)'
;MADLIAMAVKDLGISVKDDKTNILELVSIRSLNKELGSKLIKANGLRNLLVHRYNNINENLILKSLDELEDLLIEWLDIIEEILDEIT
;
A
#
# COMPACT_ATOMS: atom_id res chain seq x y z
N MET A 1 0.40 3.89 -5.40
CA MET A 1 0.47 2.77 -4.45
C MET A 1 -0.57 1.70 -4.78
N ALA A 2 -1.87 1.92 -4.57
CA ALA A 2 -2.91 0.90 -4.79
C ALA A 2 -2.88 0.27 -6.20
N ASP A 3 -2.71 1.09 -7.25
CA ASP A 3 -2.60 0.57 -8.63
C ASP A 3 -1.36 -0.29 -8.84
N LEU A 4 -0.21 0.06 -8.23
CA LEU A 4 1.02 -0.77 -8.28
C LEU A 4 0.81 -2.11 -7.59
N ILE A 5 0.09 -2.12 -6.45
CA ILE A 5 -0.26 -3.36 -5.75
C ILE A 5 -1.17 -4.21 -6.62
N ALA A 6 -2.19 -3.62 -7.25
CA ALA A 6 -3.09 -4.33 -8.16
C ALA A 6 -2.34 -4.93 -9.37
N MET A 7 -1.39 -4.19 -9.95
CA MET A 7 -0.54 -4.70 -11.02
C MET A 7 0.38 -5.82 -10.54
N ALA A 8 1.07 -5.67 -9.41
CA ALA A 8 1.91 -6.72 -8.83
C ALA A 8 1.12 -8.00 -8.52
N VAL A 9 -0.07 -7.88 -7.94
CA VAL A 9 -0.97 -9.02 -7.67
C VAL A 9 -1.34 -9.74 -8.97
N LYS A 10 -1.68 -8.98 -10.01
CA LYS A 10 -1.98 -9.53 -11.33
C LYS A 10 -0.79 -10.27 -11.94
N ASP A 11 0.39 -9.67 -11.89
CA ASP A 11 1.59 -10.23 -12.51
C ASP A 11 2.09 -11.48 -11.77
N LEU A 12 1.78 -11.61 -10.47
CA LEU A 12 1.97 -12.82 -9.68
C LEU A 12 0.89 -13.91 -9.94
N GLY A 13 0.01 -13.71 -10.92
CA GLY A 13 -1.02 -14.68 -11.32
C GLY A 13 -2.26 -14.71 -10.41
N ILE A 14 -2.44 -13.70 -9.56
CA ILE A 14 -3.56 -13.60 -8.63
C ILE A 14 -4.67 -12.74 -9.26
N SER A 15 -5.92 -13.06 -8.98
CA SER A 15 -7.04 -12.25 -9.44
C SER A 15 -7.11 -10.92 -8.67
N VAL A 16 -7.09 -9.79 -9.40
CA VAL A 16 -7.21 -8.45 -8.82
C VAL A 16 -8.59 -8.26 -8.18
N LYS A 17 -8.61 -7.79 -6.94
CA LYS A 17 -9.79 -7.50 -6.11
C LYS A 17 -9.74 -6.05 -5.62
N ASP A 18 -10.40 -5.74 -4.50
CA ASP A 18 -10.30 -4.44 -3.86
C ASP A 18 -8.91 -4.20 -3.23
N ASP A 19 -8.55 -2.94 -3.03
CA ASP A 19 -7.23 -2.53 -2.54
C ASP A 19 -6.78 -3.26 -1.28
N LYS A 20 -7.68 -3.41 -0.29
CA LYS A 20 -7.33 -4.05 0.98
C LYS A 20 -7.04 -5.52 0.78
N THR A 21 -7.87 -6.21 0.01
CA THR A 21 -7.65 -7.62 -0.31
C THR A 21 -6.37 -7.81 -1.11
N ASN A 22 -6.10 -6.96 -2.10
CA ASN A 22 -4.86 -7.00 -2.89
C ASN A 22 -3.61 -6.82 -2.00
N ILE A 23 -3.63 -5.87 -1.05
CA ILE A 23 -2.52 -5.68 -0.09
C ILE A 23 -2.28 -6.97 0.72
N LEU A 24 -3.35 -7.55 1.27
CA LEU A 24 -3.23 -8.74 2.13
C LEU A 24 -2.73 -9.96 1.34
N GLU A 25 -3.21 -10.16 0.13
CA GLU A 25 -2.76 -11.26 -0.74
C GLU A 25 -1.29 -11.09 -1.12
N LEU A 26 -0.87 -9.88 -1.49
CA LEU A 26 0.54 -9.61 -1.81
C LEU A 26 1.46 -9.85 -0.62
N VAL A 27 1.11 -9.32 0.56
CA VAL A 27 1.86 -9.53 1.81
C VAL A 27 1.98 -11.01 2.14
N SER A 28 0.91 -11.77 1.95
CA SER A 28 0.93 -13.22 2.19
C SER A 28 1.82 -13.96 1.20
N ILE A 29 1.73 -13.65 -0.10
CA ILE A 29 2.44 -14.40 -1.15
C ILE A 29 3.93 -14.09 -1.16
N ARG A 30 4.29 -12.82 -0.94
CA ARG A 30 5.68 -12.38 -0.84
C ARG A 30 6.27 -12.59 0.55
N SER A 31 5.52 -13.19 1.48
CA SER A 31 5.93 -13.40 2.88
C SER A 31 6.46 -12.13 3.56
N LEU A 32 5.85 -10.98 3.24
CA LEU A 32 6.26 -9.68 3.77
C LEU A 32 5.85 -9.54 5.24
N ASN A 33 6.47 -8.56 5.90
CA ASN A 33 6.11 -8.21 7.27
C ASN A 33 4.61 -7.83 7.37
N LYS A 34 3.88 -8.45 8.31
CA LYS A 34 2.47 -8.14 8.57
C LYS A 34 2.25 -6.70 9.05
N GLU A 35 3.24 -6.12 9.72
CA GLU A 35 3.22 -4.72 10.12
C GLU A 35 3.24 -3.80 8.88
N LEU A 36 4.08 -4.10 7.90
CA LEU A 36 4.12 -3.38 6.61
C LEU A 36 2.75 -3.45 5.93
N GLY A 37 2.14 -4.64 5.84
CA GLY A 37 0.78 -4.77 5.31
C GLY A 37 -0.25 -3.91 6.04
N SER A 38 -0.15 -3.82 7.37
CA SER A 38 -1.02 -2.97 8.17
C SER A 38 -0.79 -1.47 7.90
N LYS A 39 0.47 -1.05 7.72
CA LYS A 39 0.83 0.31 7.35
C LYS A 39 0.31 0.68 5.96
N LEU A 40 0.46 -0.20 4.97
CA LEU A 40 -0.08 -0.01 3.60
C LEU A 40 -1.60 0.12 3.60
N ILE A 41 -2.32 -0.67 4.41
CA ILE A 41 -3.77 -0.55 4.55
C ILE A 41 -4.16 0.82 5.16
N LYS A 42 -3.43 1.27 6.19
CA LYS A 42 -3.66 2.60 6.79
C LYS A 42 -3.40 3.72 5.78
N ALA A 43 -2.31 3.64 5.01
CA ALA A 43 -1.98 4.59 3.96
C ALA A 43 -3.07 4.63 2.87
N ASN A 44 -3.62 3.48 2.47
CA ASN A 44 -4.76 3.44 1.55
C ASN A 44 -6.01 4.11 2.16
N GLY A 45 -6.26 3.88 3.45
CA GLY A 45 -7.32 4.55 4.20
C GLY A 45 -7.15 6.08 4.20
N LEU A 46 -5.93 6.56 4.41
CA LEU A 46 -5.60 7.99 4.35
C LEU A 46 -5.84 8.56 2.94
N ARG A 47 -5.41 7.86 1.89
CA ARG A 47 -5.71 8.23 0.49
C ARG A 47 -7.21 8.35 0.26
N ASN A 48 -8.01 7.40 0.74
CA ASN A 48 -9.46 7.44 0.60
C ASN A 48 -10.09 8.60 1.38
N LEU A 49 -9.59 8.88 2.60
CA LEU A 49 -10.01 10.03 3.40
C LEU A 49 -9.75 11.36 2.65
N LEU A 50 -8.56 11.51 2.07
CA LEU A 50 -8.16 12.71 1.32
C LEU A 50 -9.01 12.91 0.05
N VAL A 51 -9.27 11.83 -0.70
CA VAL A 51 -10.04 11.87 -1.95
C VAL A 51 -11.52 12.15 -1.68
N HIS A 52 -12.12 11.41 -0.74
CA HIS A 52 -13.56 11.50 -0.49
C HIS A 52 -13.93 12.67 0.43
N ARG A 53 -12.96 13.37 1.02
CA ARG A 53 -13.17 14.47 1.97
C ARG A 53 -14.26 14.16 3.00
N TYR A 54 -14.26 12.93 3.54
CA TYR A 54 -15.17 12.60 4.64
C TYR A 54 -15.00 13.67 5.73
N ASN A 55 -16.12 14.22 6.21
CA ASN A 55 -16.19 15.40 7.08
C ASN A 55 -15.09 15.45 8.16
N ASN A 56 -14.57 16.67 8.41
CA ASN A 56 -13.55 17.00 9.41
C ASN A 56 -12.25 16.19 9.30
N ILE A 57 -11.52 16.38 8.20
CA ILE A 57 -10.12 15.97 8.12
C ILE A 57 -9.35 16.66 9.24
N ASN A 58 -8.80 15.89 10.17
CA ASN A 58 -7.88 16.41 11.17
C ASN A 58 -6.49 16.56 10.53
N GLU A 59 -6.25 17.72 9.92
CA GLU A 59 -5.00 18.04 9.21
C GLU A 59 -3.76 17.83 10.10
N ASN A 60 -3.87 18.16 11.39
CA ASN A 60 -2.78 17.97 12.35
C ASN A 60 -2.42 16.49 12.55
N LEU A 61 -3.39 15.58 12.44
CA LEU A 61 -3.12 14.13 12.53
C LEU A 61 -2.34 13.66 11.28
N ILE A 62 -2.72 14.18 10.10
CA ILE A 62 -2.08 13.83 8.82
C ILE A 62 -0.65 14.34 8.79
N LEU A 63 -0.43 15.59 9.19
CA LEU A 63 0.91 16.19 9.24
C LEU A 63 1.86 15.39 10.13
N LYS A 64 1.36 14.86 11.25
CA LYS A 64 2.16 14.01 12.16
C LYS A 64 2.51 12.64 11.60
N SER A 65 1.78 12.17 10.59
CA SER A 65 2.04 10.88 9.94
C SER A 65 2.88 10.99 8.66
N LEU A 66 3.30 12.19 8.26
CA LEU A 66 4.01 12.39 6.98
C LEU A 66 5.34 11.66 6.94
N ASP A 67 6.17 11.79 7.99
CA ASP A 67 7.48 11.13 8.06
C ASP A 67 7.32 9.59 7.98
N GLU A 68 6.39 9.03 8.77
CA GLU A 68 6.09 7.58 8.74
C GLU A 68 5.54 7.12 7.38
N LEU A 69 4.78 7.98 6.69
CA LEU A 69 4.25 7.67 5.37
C LEU A 69 5.33 7.73 4.30
N GLU A 70 6.25 8.68 4.39
CA GLU A 70 7.40 8.79 3.49
C GLU A 70 8.28 7.55 3.61
N ASP A 71 8.67 7.16 4.83
CA ASP A 71 9.44 5.95 5.10
C ASP A 71 8.74 4.70 4.55
N LEU A 72 7.43 4.58 4.78
CA LEU A 72 6.62 3.49 4.26
C LEU A 72 6.63 3.43 2.72
N LEU A 73 6.54 4.57 2.05
CA LEU A 73 6.51 4.63 0.60
C LEU A 73 7.86 4.29 -0.01
N ILE A 74 8.96 4.65 0.65
CA ILE A 74 10.32 4.25 0.26
C ILE A 74 10.49 2.74 0.41
N GLU A 75 10.18 2.17 1.59
CA GLU A 75 10.22 0.70 1.81
C GLU A 75 9.36 -0.04 0.79
N TRP A 76 8.20 0.53 0.44
CA TRP A 76 7.31 -0.03 -0.58
C TRP A 76 7.89 0.01 -1.99
N LEU A 77 8.64 1.06 -2.35
CA LEU A 77 9.28 1.16 -3.66
C LEU A 77 10.34 0.06 -3.82
N ASP A 78 11.19 -0.15 -2.81
CA ASP A 78 12.22 -1.20 -2.83
C ASP A 78 11.59 -2.58 -3.10
N ILE A 79 10.46 -2.89 -2.44
CA ILE A 79 9.74 -4.16 -2.62
C ILE A 79 9.15 -4.29 -4.04
N ILE A 80 8.66 -3.20 -4.62
CA ILE A 80 8.15 -3.22 -5.99
C ILE A 80 9.27 -3.42 -7.00
N GLU A 81 10.42 -2.78 -6.79
CA GLU A 81 11.60 -2.98 -7.64
C GLU A 81 12.04 -4.44 -7.61
N GLU A 82 12.12 -5.06 -6.43
CA GLU A 82 12.40 -6.50 -6.30
C GLU A 82 11.38 -7.38 -7.05
N ILE A 83 10.08 -7.04 -6.98
CA ILE A 83 9.04 -7.78 -7.70
C ILE A 83 9.22 -7.64 -9.22
N LEU A 84 9.53 -6.44 -9.70
CA LEU A 84 9.68 -6.16 -11.13
C LEU A 84 10.92 -6.83 -11.71
N ASP A 85 12.03 -6.85 -10.98
CA ASP A 85 13.28 -7.51 -11.38
C ASP A 85 13.12 -9.04 -11.54
N GLU A 86 12.13 -9.65 -10.89
CA GLU A 86 11.82 -11.08 -11.07
C GLU A 86 10.97 -11.38 -12.31
N ILE A 87 10.25 -10.37 -12.82
CA ILE A 87 9.28 -10.52 -13.91
C ILE A 87 9.89 -10.09 -15.26
N THR A 88 11.03 -9.38 -15.23
CA THR A 88 11.71 -8.81 -16.42
C THR A 88 12.98 -9.58 -16.77
#